data_AF-A0A6H2Y5I0-F1
#
_entry.id   AF-A0A6H2Y5I0-F1
#
_cell.length_a   1.000
_cell.length_b   1.000
_cell.length_c   1.000
_cell.angle_alpha   90.00
_cell.angle_beta   90.00
_cell.angle_gamma   90.00
#
_symmetry.space_group_name_H-M   'P 1'
#
loop_
_entity.id
_entity.type
_entity.pdbx_description
1 polymer ?
#
loop_
_entity_poly.entity_id
_entity_poly.type
_entity_poly.pdbx_seq_one_letter_code
_entity_poly.pdbx_strand_id
1 'polypeptide(L)' 'MKEKKNEQSLRCGQCQRLLAVADKFLNLHIKCPRCKTLNHFTHSL' A
#
# COMPACT_ATOMS: atom_id res chain seq x y z
N MET A 1 -4.96 22.58 -15.15
CA MET A 1 -3.84 22.13 -14.31
C MET A 1 -4.14 20.71 -13.87
N LYS A 2 -3.32 19.72 -14.27
CA LYS A 2 -3.53 18.32 -13.84
C LYS A 2 -2.80 18.15 -12.50
N GLU A 3 -3.55 17.92 -11.43
CA GLU A 3 -2.99 17.61 -10.11
C GLU A 3 -2.06 16.39 -10.25
N LYS A 4 -0.81 16.52 -9.79
CA LYS A 4 0.15 15.41 -9.81
C LYS A 4 -0.34 14.35 -8.84
N LYS A 5 -0.89 13.26 -9.39
CA LYS A 5 -1.35 12.08 -8.65
C LYS A 5 -0.15 11.40 -8.00
N ASN A 6 -0.04 11.42 -6.68
CA ASN A 6 1.08 10.84 -5.94
C ASN A 6 0.72 9.41 -5.50
N GLU A 7 0.28 8.59 -6.46
CA GLU A 7 -0.16 7.23 -6.20
C GLU A 7 1.04 6.30 -5.92
N GLN A 8 1.11 5.75 -4.71
CA GLN A 8 2.12 4.79 -4.29
C GLN A 8 1.63 3.35 -4.46
N SER A 9 2.48 2.49 -5.02
CA SER A 9 2.24 1.05 -5.04
C SER A 9 2.59 0.43 -3.68
N LEU A 10 1.59 -0.05 -2.96
CA LEU A 10 1.76 -0.77 -1.70
C LEU A 10 1.92 -2.25 -2.01
N ARG A 11 3.11 -2.80 -1.73
CA ARG A 11 3.47 -4.19 -2.01
C ARG A 11 3.66 -4.95 -0.71
N CYS A 12 3.35 -6.24 -0.75
CA CYS A 12 3.58 -7.11 0.39
C CYS A 12 5.08 -7.22 0.68
N GLY A 13 5.49 -6.94 1.93
CA GLY A 13 6.90 -6.99 2.32
C GLY A 13 7.54 -8.38 2.32
N GLN A 14 6.75 -9.45 2.13
CA GLN A 14 7.25 -10.83 2.08
C GLN A 14 7.34 -11.37 0.65
N CYS A 15 6.27 -11.25 -0.16
CA CYS A 15 6.21 -11.86 -1.50
C CYS A 15 6.18 -10.84 -2.64
N GLN A 16 6.30 -9.54 -2.35
CA GLN A 16 6.30 -8.44 -3.33
C GLN A 16 5.02 -8.30 -4.18
N ARG A 17 3.98 -9.10 -3.90
CA ARG A 17 2.65 -8.97 -4.53
C ARG A 17 2.13 -7.55 -4.31
N LEU A 18 1.65 -6.91 -5.37
CA LEU A 18 0.90 -5.66 -5.27
C LEU A 18 -0.37 -5.90 -4.45
N LEU A 19 -0.57 -5.10 -3.41
CA LEU A 19 -1.74 -5.16 -2.52
C LEU A 19 -2.72 -4.03 -2.80
N ALA A 20 -2.20 -2.82 -3.02
CA ALA A 20 -3.00 -1.64 -3.34
C ALA A 20 -2.17 -0.60 -4.11
N VAL A 21 -2.86 0.31 -4.78
CA VAL A 21 -2.32 1.59 -5.24
C VAL A 21 -3.10 2.66 -4.49
N ALA A 22 -2.41 3.50 -3.72
CA ALA A 22 -3.03 4.46 -2.83
C ALA A 22 -2.35 5.82 -2.97
N ASP A 23 -3.14 6.89 -2.99
CA ASP A 23 -2.64 8.27 -2.93
C ASP A 23 -2.49 8.70 -1.46
N LYS A 24 -3.60 8.86 -0.74
CA LYS A 24 -3.61 9.31 0.66
C LYS A 24 -4.14 8.22 1.59
N PHE A 25 -3.34 7.85 2.59
CA PHE A 25 -3.74 7.00 3.70
C PHE A 25 -2.95 7.39 4.96
N LEU A 26 -3.47 7.10 6.15
CA LEU A 26 -2.74 7.34 7.41
C LEU A 26 -2.20 6.03 7.98
N ASN A 27 -3.07 5.01 8.06
CA ASN A 27 -2.75 3.71 8.61
C ASN A 27 -3.61 2.65 7.91
N LEU A 28 -2.97 1.63 7.34
CA LEU A 28 -3.63 0.61 6.54
C LEU A 28 -3.08 -0.78 6.87
N HIS A 29 -3.97 -1.72 7.20
CA HIS A 29 -3.64 -3.12 7.42
C HIS A 29 -4.23 -3.98 6.30
N ILE A 30 -3.39 -4.69 5.55
CA ILE A 30 -3.82 -5.57 4.46
C ILE A 30 -3.18 -6.94 4.59
N LYS A 31 -4.01 -7.96 4.68
CA LYS A 31 -3.55 -9.36 4.59
C LYS A 31 -3.23 -9.70 3.14
N CYS A 32 -2.03 -10.21 2.89
CA CYS A 32 -1.67 -10.67 1.55
C CYS A 32 -2.43 -11.96 1.21
N PRO A 33 -3.22 -12.02 0.13
CA PRO A 33 -3.95 -13.23 -0.24
C PRO A 33 -3.02 -14.37 -0.71
N ARG A 34 -1.77 -14.06 -1.09
CA ARG A 34 -0.79 -15.05 -1.56
C ARG A 34 -0.06 -15.72 -0.40
N CYS A 35 0.65 -14.94 0.42
CA CYS A 35 1.54 -15.48 1.46
C CYS A 35 0.97 -15.34 2.88
N LYS A 36 -0.23 -14.77 3.04
CA LYS A 36 -0.92 -14.58 4.31
C LYS A 36 -0.26 -13.60 5.30
N THR A 37 0.90 -13.01 4.97
CA THR A 37 1.50 -11.91 5.75
C THR A 37 0.49 -10.77 5.93
N LEU A 38 0.31 -10.32 7.17
CA LEU A 38 -0.41 -9.08 7.47
C LEU A 38 0.57 -7.92 7.30
N ASN A 39 0.28 -7.02 6.36
CA ASN A 39 1.14 -5.88 6.07
C ASN A 39 0.55 -4.64 6.76
N HIS A 40 1.43 -3.83 7.33
CA HIS A 40 1.08 -2.56 7.94
C HIS A 40 1.76 -1.45 7.14
N PHE A 41 0.95 -0.53 6.61
CA PHE A 41 1.44 0.66 5.92
C PHE A 41 1.04 1.89 6.72
N THR A 42 2.02 2.76 6.96
CA THR A 42 1.83 4.10 7.52
C THR A 42 2.36 5.11 6.52
N HIS A 43 1.68 6.26 6.44
CA HIS A 43 2.18 7.40 5.68
C HIS A 43 2.06 8.63 6.56
N SER A 44 3.19 9.33 6.70
CA SER A 44 3.25 10.62 7.37
C SER A 44 2.77 11.67 6.37
N LEU A 45 1.76 12.45 6.76
CA LEU A 45 1.26 13.59 5.97
C LEU A 45 2.36 14.64 5.77
#